data_AF-A0A1M6LH98-F1
#
_entry.id   AF-A0A1M6LH98-F1
#
_cell.length_a   1.000
_cell.length_b   1.000
_cell.length_c   1.000
_cell.angle_alpha   90.00
_cell.angle_beta   90.00
_cell.angle_gamma   90.00
#
_symmetry.space_group_name_H-M   'P 1'
#
loop_
_entity.id
_entity.type
_entity.pdbx_description
1 polymer ?
#
loop_
_entity_poly.entity_id
_entity_poly.type
_entity_poly.pdbx_seq_one_letter_code
_entity_poly.pdbx_strand_id
1 'polypeptide(L)'
;MRNKLLFVFAAFFVWAAATKAQSPAYTFNKGNISLDVTKNYLKRSAMVTGLLEMYPQRCGEAPTPASMEEKNAFHKFVKEVRPKMVMGINLWTHAQWKLTNSCNTHFASCAEAATALHKIDNDIILSASLDEIISQDIGGKWQVKVPVDLLRSYNECVAKVMVANPEYGCNPLTISPPTSFKALEIAADSAIRMETYGYEVDITKPMAQLWYFYLAKRYIDSGFEMLRLGQIKLTAKHDTGYLKSFQLTRVIREYAKQHARRGIVLFEEQSKTTYFTPQGPAAEQICIFDVCGLPTRLYSRETVLPGQNLDLNGVPNPMPEQDYDVLLSKNSNGKPEWADCGGGQTAYWGNIAQIPVYAELDNIGDEAIWATKAFGNPNAHAPQPNKDDTPGNGFPWGWDECSWFYKQSLIFEQKWLASIYAQVKYLSNEAGVFCMPVRRPFVYHDANGQPHSGMFNVYNRASANFKDVGATIKNIWDQNAPIISVKTSPRANRLPVRKHLKTRKLNPQTVKLAHVNSSSRQAIRGKGSLTVAPSTAPTKHK
;
A
#
# COMPACT_ATOMS: atom_id res chain seq x y z
N MET A 1 -19.17 -76.66 38.89
CA MET A 1 -19.26 -75.60 39.92
C MET A 1 -18.70 -74.31 39.36
N ARG A 2 -19.51 -73.23 39.40
CA ARG A 2 -19.15 -71.81 39.63
C ARG A 2 -18.00 -71.14 38.83
N ASN A 3 -18.41 -70.08 38.09
CA ASN A 3 -17.91 -68.69 38.13
C ASN A 3 -16.45 -68.40 37.69
N LYS A 4 -16.10 -67.39 36.89
CA LYS A 4 -16.59 -65.99 36.79
C LYS A 4 -15.95 -65.27 35.57
N LEU A 5 -16.70 -64.31 35.01
CA LEU A 5 -16.32 -63.07 34.29
C LEU A 5 -14.82 -62.74 34.09
N LEU A 6 -14.44 -62.33 32.87
CA LEU A 6 -13.53 -61.18 32.67
C LEU A 6 -13.74 -60.52 31.29
N PHE A 7 -13.65 -59.19 31.32
CA PHE A 7 -14.15 -58.19 30.38
C PHE A 7 -13.51 -58.21 28.98
N VAL A 8 -14.34 -58.00 27.95
CA VAL A 8 -13.91 -57.63 26.59
C VAL A 8 -13.66 -56.12 26.56
N PHE A 9 -12.39 -55.71 26.43
CA PHE A 9 -12.03 -54.34 26.04
C PHE A 9 -11.90 -54.30 24.50
N ALA A 10 -12.88 -53.71 23.82
CA ALA A 10 -12.76 -53.35 22.43
C ALA A 10 -11.91 -52.08 22.32
N ALA A 11 -10.65 -52.23 21.91
CA ALA A 11 -9.80 -51.10 21.57
C ALA A 11 -10.20 -50.54 20.19
N PHE A 12 -10.91 -49.41 20.20
CA PHE A 12 -11.05 -48.55 19.02
C PHE A 12 -9.69 -47.92 18.70
N PHE A 13 -8.94 -48.52 17.77
CA PHE A 13 -7.81 -47.84 17.13
C PHE A 13 -8.35 -46.80 16.15
N VAL A 14 -8.53 -45.56 16.62
CA VAL A 14 -8.65 -44.40 15.73
C VAL A 14 -7.27 -44.15 15.14
N TRP A 15 -7.09 -44.53 13.88
CA TRP A 15 -5.92 -44.15 13.10
C TRP A 15 -6.05 -42.66 12.78
N ALA A 16 -5.50 -41.81 13.64
CA ALA A 16 -5.30 -40.40 13.34
C ALA A 16 -4.20 -40.30 12.28
N ALA A 17 -4.59 -40.39 11.01
CA ALA A 17 -3.72 -40.00 9.91
C ALA A 17 -3.41 -38.50 10.09
N ALA A 18 -2.23 -38.19 10.60
CA ALA A 18 -1.67 -36.86 10.53
C ALA A 18 -1.47 -36.53 9.06
N THR A 19 -2.47 -35.87 8.45
CA THR A 19 -2.30 -35.24 7.15
C THR A 19 -1.22 -34.18 7.31
N LYS A 20 0.01 -34.48 6.89
CA LYS A 20 1.00 -33.43 6.61
C LYS A 20 0.31 -32.48 5.64
N ALA A 21 0.01 -31.26 6.09
CA ALA A 21 -0.52 -30.23 5.23
C ALA A 21 0.39 -30.14 3.99
N GLN A 22 -0.18 -30.39 2.82
CA GLN A 22 0.54 -30.27 1.56
C GLN A 22 1.07 -28.83 1.47
N SER A 23 2.34 -28.67 1.11
CA SER A 23 2.93 -27.34 0.96
C SER A 23 2.06 -26.52 -0.01
N PRO A 24 1.81 -25.23 0.28
CA PRO A 24 0.96 -24.40 -0.57
C PRO A 24 1.45 -24.45 -2.02
N ALA A 25 0.53 -24.64 -2.97
CA ALA A 25 0.87 -24.60 -4.38
C ALA A 25 1.17 -23.15 -4.81
N TYR A 26 2.37 -22.92 -5.33
CA TYR A 26 2.79 -21.67 -5.99
C TYR A 26 2.86 -21.82 -7.51
N THR A 27 2.87 -23.06 -8.01
CA THR A 27 2.82 -23.39 -9.43
C THR A 27 1.41 -23.28 -9.96
N PHE A 28 1.25 -22.73 -11.15
CA PHE A 28 -0.02 -22.66 -11.86
C PHE A 28 0.21 -22.72 -13.37
N ASN A 29 -0.82 -23.12 -14.12
CA ASN A 29 -0.74 -23.22 -15.58
C ASN A 29 -0.58 -21.83 -16.19
N LYS A 30 0.18 -21.72 -17.28
CA LYS A 30 0.37 -20.46 -17.99
C LYS A 30 -0.99 -19.82 -18.32
N GLY A 31 -1.19 -18.57 -17.91
CA GLY A 31 -2.42 -17.83 -18.13
C GLY A 31 -3.56 -18.13 -17.14
N ASN A 32 -3.39 -19.06 -16.19
CA ASN A 32 -4.45 -19.53 -15.33
C ASN A 32 -3.99 -19.67 -13.87
N ILE A 33 -4.02 -18.56 -13.14
CA ILE A 33 -3.78 -18.51 -11.69
C ILE A 33 -5.11 -18.60 -10.95
N SER A 34 -5.23 -19.52 -9.98
CA SER A 34 -6.45 -19.63 -9.16
C SER A 34 -6.45 -18.66 -7.99
N LEU A 35 -7.64 -18.37 -7.44
CA LEU A 35 -7.79 -17.51 -6.26
C LEU A 35 -6.96 -18.00 -5.08
N ASP A 36 -6.94 -19.32 -4.84
CA ASP A 36 -6.20 -19.92 -3.73
C ASP A 36 -4.68 -19.79 -3.92
N VAL A 37 -4.20 -19.92 -5.16
CA VAL A 37 -2.77 -19.72 -5.47
C VAL A 37 -2.40 -18.26 -5.22
N THR A 38 -3.20 -17.29 -5.67
CA THR A 38 -2.98 -15.85 -5.38
C THR A 38 -2.95 -15.58 -3.88
N LYS A 39 -3.89 -16.14 -3.11
CA LYS A 39 -3.89 -16.05 -1.64
C LYS A 39 -2.64 -16.66 -1.02
N ASN A 40 -2.11 -17.76 -1.58
CA ASN A 40 -0.86 -18.36 -1.10
C ASN A 40 0.36 -17.46 -1.35
N TYR A 41 0.41 -16.77 -2.50
CA TYR A 41 1.43 -15.76 -2.78
C TYR A 41 1.39 -14.62 -1.75
N LEU A 42 0.19 -14.07 -1.50
CA LEU A 42 0.00 -12.98 -0.57
C LEU A 42 0.40 -13.33 0.88
N LYS A 43 0.15 -14.58 1.33
CA LYS A 43 0.61 -15.05 2.67
C LYS A 43 2.13 -14.90 2.88
N ARG A 44 2.92 -14.83 1.81
CA ARG A 44 4.37 -14.61 1.84
C ARG A 44 4.76 -13.32 1.11
N SER A 45 3.94 -12.28 1.25
CA SER A 45 4.18 -10.94 0.70
C SER A 45 5.19 -10.16 1.55
N ALA A 46 6.14 -9.52 0.86
CA ALA A 46 7.20 -8.72 1.43
C ALA A 46 7.19 -7.34 0.76
N MET A 47 7.02 -6.29 1.57
CA MET A 47 7.18 -4.91 1.12
C MET A 47 8.65 -4.51 1.22
N VAL A 48 9.24 -4.15 0.08
CA VAL A 48 10.65 -3.83 -0.10
C VAL A 48 10.76 -2.48 -0.83
N THR A 49 10.70 -1.40 -0.07
CA THR A 49 10.89 -0.05 -0.60
C THR A 49 12.33 0.15 -1.07
N GLY A 50 12.52 0.80 -2.22
CA GLY A 50 13.86 1.13 -2.70
C GLY A 50 14.69 -0.08 -3.11
N LEU A 51 14.08 -1.20 -3.53
CA LEU A 51 14.83 -2.37 -4.03
C LEU A 51 15.87 -1.98 -5.08
N LEU A 52 15.50 -1.07 -5.98
CA LEU A 52 16.38 -0.64 -7.07
C LEU A 52 17.55 0.24 -6.60
N GLU A 53 17.60 0.69 -5.35
CA GLU A 53 18.77 1.38 -4.75
C GLU A 53 19.96 0.42 -4.58
N MET A 54 19.70 -0.90 -4.52
CA MET A 54 20.72 -1.94 -4.41
C MET A 54 21.40 -2.28 -5.76
N TYR A 55 20.91 -1.69 -6.85
CA TYR A 55 21.35 -1.90 -8.23
C TYR A 55 22.05 -0.63 -8.78
N PRO A 56 22.73 -0.69 -9.93
CA PRO A 56 23.32 0.51 -10.54
C PRO A 56 22.29 1.64 -10.70
N GLN A 57 22.66 2.85 -10.25
CA GLN A 57 21.76 4.02 -10.30
C GLN A 57 21.88 4.76 -11.63
N ARG A 58 23.04 4.66 -12.30
CA ARG A 58 23.32 5.27 -13.59
C ARG A 58 23.82 4.27 -14.61
N CYS A 59 23.68 4.65 -15.88
CA CYS A 59 24.17 3.87 -16.99
C CYS A 59 25.68 3.66 -16.90
N GLY A 60 26.13 2.41 -16.94
CA GLY A 60 27.55 2.07 -16.89
C GLY A 60 28.21 2.27 -15.52
N GLU A 61 27.43 2.58 -14.48
CA GLU A 61 27.94 2.68 -13.11
C GLU A 61 28.19 1.29 -12.52
N ALA A 62 29.35 1.11 -11.89
CA ALA A 62 29.63 -0.08 -11.11
C ALA A 62 28.91 0.02 -9.74
N PRO A 63 28.37 -1.08 -9.21
CA PRO A 63 27.76 -1.07 -7.88
C PRO A 63 28.79 -0.71 -6.81
N THR A 64 28.37 0.06 -5.80
CA THR A 64 29.23 0.40 -4.67
C THR A 64 29.39 -0.81 -3.74
N PRO A 65 30.46 -0.89 -2.92
CA PRO A 65 30.60 -1.95 -1.93
C PRO A 65 29.38 -2.06 -1.00
N ALA A 66 28.84 -0.92 -0.55
CA ALA A 66 27.66 -0.87 0.31
C ALA A 66 26.39 -1.37 -0.40
N SER A 67 26.15 -0.97 -1.65
CA SER A 67 24.98 -1.45 -2.40
C SER A 67 25.09 -2.95 -2.71
N MET A 68 26.31 -3.46 -2.92
CA MET A 68 26.56 -4.89 -3.13
C MET A 68 26.33 -5.70 -1.85
N GLU A 69 26.81 -5.22 -0.71
CA GLU A 69 26.59 -5.86 0.59
C GLU A 69 25.09 -5.94 0.89
N GLU A 70 24.37 -4.83 0.71
CA GLU A 70 22.92 -4.76 0.91
C GLU A 70 22.16 -5.70 -0.04
N LYS A 71 22.54 -5.72 -1.33
CA LYS A 71 21.99 -6.66 -2.33
C LYS A 71 22.20 -8.11 -1.90
N ASN A 72 23.40 -8.45 -1.44
CA ASN A 72 23.74 -9.80 -1.00
C ASN A 72 22.96 -10.20 0.26
N ALA A 73 22.79 -9.28 1.22
CA ALA A 73 21.98 -9.51 2.40
C ALA A 73 20.52 -9.76 2.04
N PHE A 74 19.95 -8.98 1.12
CA PHE A 74 18.59 -9.19 0.63
C PHE A 74 18.45 -10.53 -0.12
N HIS A 75 19.40 -10.89 -0.99
CA HIS A 75 19.39 -12.18 -1.69
C HIS A 75 19.47 -13.36 -0.71
N LYS A 76 20.26 -13.23 0.36
CA LYS A 76 20.30 -14.22 1.44
C LYS A 76 18.95 -14.35 2.14
N PHE A 77 18.30 -13.23 2.47
CA PHE A 77 16.95 -13.23 3.01
C PHE A 77 15.96 -13.94 2.08
N VAL A 78 15.99 -13.65 0.78
CA VAL A 78 15.11 -14.29 -0.21
C VAL A 78 15.34 -15.80 -0.24
N LYS A 79 16.61 -16.25 -0.20
CA LYS A 79 16.97 -17.67 -0.19
C LYS A 79 16.51 -18.39 1.08
N GLU A 80 16.63 -17.75 2.25
CA GLU A 80 16.41 -18.40 3.55
C GLU A 80 14.96 -18.31 4.02
N VAL A 81 14.35 -17.12 3.87
CA VAL A 81 13.00 -16.78 4.36
C VAL A 81 11.94 -17.08 3.30
N ARG A 82 12.32 -17.12 2.01
CA ARG A 82 11.47 -17.52 0.88
C ARG A 82 10.16 -16.72 0.77
N PRO A 83 10.24 -15.38 0.61
CA PRO A 83 9.07 -14.60 0.19
C PRO A 83 8.60 -15.10 -1.18
N LYS A 84 7.30 -15.01 -1.45
CA LYS A 84 6.73 -15.42 -2.75
C LYS A 84 6.16 -14.24 -3.52
N MET A 85 5.91 -13.13 -2.86
CA MET A 85 5.54 -11.88 -3.50
C MET A 85 6.41 -10.76 -2.96
N VAL A 86 7.17 -10.09 -3.83
CA VAL A 86 8.05 -8.97 -3.47
C VAL A 86 7.50 -7.70 -4.10
N MET A 87 7.19 -6.73 -3.26
CA MET A 87 6.42 -5.54 -3.60
C MET A 87 7.20 -4.27 -3.26
N GLY A 88 6.74 -3.12 -3.75
CA GLY A 88 7.34 -1.82 -3.42
C GLY A 88 8.37 -1.31 -4.41
N ILE A 89 8.37 -1.82 -5.65
CA ILE A 89 9.15 -1.25 -6.76
C ILE A 89 8.32 -0.14 -7.38
N ASN A 90 8.62 1.09 -7.01
CA ASN A 90 7.90 2.29 -7.43
C ASN A 90 8.78 3.17 -8.34
N LEU A 91 8.11 4.07 -9.06
CA LEU A 91 8.67 4.99 -10.02
C LEU A 91 8.38 6.43 -9.58
N TRP A 92 8.45 6.70 -8.27
CA TRP A 92 8.08 8.00 -7.71
C TRP A 92 9.14 9.05 -8.06
N THR A 93 8.71 10.29 -8.36
CA THR A 93 9.49 11.49 -8.78
C THR A 93 10.98 11.33 -9.09
N HIS A 94 11.83 11.01 -8.11
CA HIS A 94 13.27 10.81 -8.30
C HIS A 94 13.67 9.50 -9.01
N ALA A 95 12.82 8.50 -9.16
CA ALA A 95 13.12 7.32 -9.97
C ALA A 95 12.89 7.58 -11.47
N GLN A 96 12.02 8.54 -11.79
CA GLN A 96 11.58 8.83 -13.16
C GLN A 96 12.68 9.43 -14.05
N TRP A 97 13.62 10.21 -13.49
CA TRP A 97 14.76 10.71 -14.29
C TRP A 97 15.61 9.58 -14.88
N LYS A 98 15.65 8.40 -14.24
CA LYS A 98 16.40 7.23 -14.73
C LYS A 98 15.87 6.68 -16.05
N LEU A 99 14.64 7.03 -16.43
CA LEU A 99 14.03 6.68 -17.71
C LEU A 99 14.60 7.48 -18.89
N THR A 100 15.18 8.65 -18.61
CA THR A 100 15.59 9.64 -19.63
C THR A 100 17.00 9.41 -20.15
N ASN A 101 17.78 8.56 -19.48
CA ASN A 101 19.14 8.21 -19.89
C ASN A 101 19.13 7.25 -21.10
N SER A 102 20.19 7.28 -21.91
CA SER A 102 20.31 6.51 -23.16
C SER A 102 20.12 5.00 -23.02
N CYS A 103 20.43 4.41 -21.86
CA CYS A 103 20.19 2.99 -21.59
C CYS A 103 18.98 2.71 -20.68
N ASN A 104 18.20 3.73 -20.32
CA ASN A 104 16.98 3.60 -19.54
C ASN A 104 17.20 2.78 -18.25
N THR A 105 18.13 3.27 -17.43
CA THR A 105 18.74 2.56 -16.29
C THR A 105 17.71 1.94 -15.35
N HIS A 106 16.54 2.57 -15.17
CA HIS A 106 15.46 2.01 -14.36
C HIS A 106 15.07 0.59 -14.80
N PHE A 107 14.73 0.42 -16.08
CA PHE A 107 14.28 -0.88 -16.58
C PHE A 107 15.45 -1.87 -16.71
N ALA A 108 16.68 -1.39 -16.91
CA ALA A 108 17.87 -2.25 -16.84
C ALA A 108 18.03 -2.85 -15.43
N SER A 109 17.90 -2.02 -14.39
CA SER A 109 17.96 -2.46 -12.98
C SER A 109 16.76 -3.34 -12.61
N CYS A 110 15.56 -3.06 -13.13
CA CYS A 110 14.41 -3.97 -12.98
C CYS A 110 14.68 -5.35 -13.58
N ALA A 111 15.24 -5.42 -14.79
CA ALA A 111 15.55 -6.68 -15.45
C ALA A 111 16.66 -7.45 -14.73
N GLU A 112 17.71 -6.77 -14.24
CA GLU A 112 18.75 -7.38 -13.41
C GLU A 112 18.15 -7.94 -12.11
N ALA A 113 17.35 -7.15 -11.40
CA ALA A 113 16.71 -7.55 -10.16
C ALA A 113 15.78 -8.75 -10.35
N ALA A 114 14.92 -8.71 -11.37
CA ALA A 114 14.03 -9.81 -11.68
C ALA A 114 14.79 -11.09 -12.05
N THR A 115 15.84 -10.97 -12.88
CA THR A 115 16.69 -12.10 -13.25
C THR A 115 17.36 -12.72 -12.02
N ALA A 116 17.93 -11.90 -11.14
CA ALA A 116 18.60 -12.35 -9.94
C ALA A 116 17.63 -13.06 -8.96
N LEU A 117 16.48 -12.46 -8.71
CA LEU A 117 15.48 -13.01 -7.77
C LEU A 117 14.83 -14.29 -8.31
N HIS A 118 14.45 -14.33 -9.58
CA HIS A 118 13.90 -15.54 -10.19
C HIS A 118 14.92 -16.69 -10.31
N LYS A 119 16.22 -16.38 -10.36
CA LYS A 119 17.27 -17.39 -10.27
C LYS A 119 17.36 -18.01 -8.87
N ILE A 120 17.05 -17.24 -7.82
CA ILE A 120 17.00 -17.74 -6.43
C ILE A 120 15.73 -18.55 -6.21
N ASP A 121 14.58 -18.01 -6.61
CA ASP A 121 13.27 -18.64 -6.50
C ASP A 121 12.39 -18.23 -7.70
N ASN A 122 12.19 -19.18 -8.62
CA ASN A 122 11.49 -18.94 -9.87
C ASN A 122 9.99 -18.67 -9.69
N ASP A 123 9.42 -18.99 -8.53
CA ASP A 123 8.00 -18.77 -8.26
C ASP A 123 7.70 -17.32 -7.87
N ILE A 124 8.68 -16.52 -7.45
CA ILE A 124 8.44 -15.15 -6.95
C ILE A 124 7.61 -14.34 -7.97
N ILE A 125 6.57 -13.65 -7.48
CA ILE A 125 5.89 -12.57 -8.21
C ILE A 125 6.50 -11.25 -7.76
N LEU A 126 7.01 -10.48 -8.73
CA LEU A 126 7.46 -9.10 -8.52
C LEU A 126 6.33 -8.13 -8.87
N SER A 127 6.11 -7.17 -7.98
CA SER A 127 5.17 -6.07 -8.18
C SER A 127 5.89 -4.76 -8.48
N ALA A 128 5.36 -4.01 -9.45
CA ALA A 128 5.79 -2.65 -9.74
C ALA A 128 4.62 -1.67 -9.80
N SER A 129 4.88 -0.40 -9.47
CA SER A 129 3.88 0.65 -9.57
C SER A 129 3.95 1.40 -10.90
N LEU A 130 2.77 1.63 -11.44
CA LEU A 130 2.45 2.55 -12.52
C LEU A 130 1.93 3.84 -11.87
N ASP A 131 2.86 4.66 -11.37
CA ASP A 131 2.53 5.76 -10.45
C ASP A 131 1.64 6.85 -11.07
N GLU A 132 0.84 7.48 -10.21
CA GLU A 132 -0.19 8.46 -10.56
C GLU A 132 0.35 9.84 -10.96
N ILE A 133 1.64 10.10 -10.79
CA ILE A 133 2.29 11.38 -11.10
C ILE A 133 3.42 11.17 -12.09
N ILE A 134 3.55 12.11 -13.02
CA ILE A 134 4.72 12.22 -13.87
C ILE A 134 5.61 13.34 -13.35
N SER A 135 6.87 13.00 -13.10
CA SER A 135 7.87 13.90 -12.51
C SER A 135 8.12 15.11 -13.40
N GLN A 136 8.32 16.27 -12.77
CA GLN A 136 8.76 17.49 -13.44
C GLN A 136 10.13 17.30 -14.12
N ASP A 137 10.93 16.36 -13.62
CA ASP A 137 12.26 16.04 -14.15
C ASP A 137 12.24 15.34 -15.52
N ILE A 138 11.08 14.85 -16.01
CA ILE A 138 10.93 14.24 -17.36
C ILE A 138 10.60 15.31 -18.43
N GLY A 139 10.43 16.59 -18.04
CA GLY A 139 10.19 17.71 -18.96
C GLY A 139 11.47 18.35 -19.52
N GLY A 140 11.39 18.93 -20.72
CA GLY A 140 12.46 19.76 -21.29
C GLY A 140 13.68 18.97 -21.78
N LYS A 141 14.82 19.09 -21.06
CA LYS A 141 16.12 18.48 -21.44
C LYS A 141 16.20 16.96 -21.22
N TRP A 142 15.28 16.39 -20.44
CA TRP A 142 15.31 15.00 -19.99
C TRP A 142 14.12 14.23 -20.58
N GLN A 143 14.21 13.83 -21.84
CA GLN A 143 13.07 13.23 -22.57
C GLN A 143 13.12 11.69 -22.50
N VAL A 144 11.95 11.05 -22.31
CA VAL A 144 11.83 9.60 -22.43
C VAL A 144 11.63 9.24 -23.90
N LYS A 145 12.59 8.50 -24.47
CA LYS A 145 12.45 7.91 -25.80
C LYS A 145 11.54 6.69 -25.70
N VAL A 146 10.40 6.74 -26.38
CA VAL A 146 9.46 5.62 -26.42
C VAL A 146 9.55 4.93 -27.77
N PRO A 147 9.62 3.59 -27.81
CA PRO A 147 9.73 2.86 -29.06
C PRO A 147 8.58 3.16 -30.04
N VAL A 148 8.92 3.32 -31.33
CA VAL A 148 7.95 3.63 -32.41
C VAL A 148 6.89 2.55 -32.57
N ASP A 149 7.23 1.30 -32.25
CA ASP A 149 6.36 0.13 -32.31
C ASP A 149 5.39 0.02 -31.12
N LEU A 150 5.49 0.90 -30.11
CA LEU A 150 4.60 0.87 -28.95
C LEU A 150 3.14 1.08 -29.37
N LEU A 151 2.87 2.06 -30.24
CA LEU A 151 1.50 2.33 -30.71
C LEU A 151 0.94 1.14 -31.48
N ARG A 152 1.78 0.49 -32.30
CA ARG A 152 1.41 -0.73 -33.02
C ARG A 152 1.03 -1.84 -32.04
N SER A 153 1.90 -2.11 -31.07
CA SER A 153 1.68 -3.12 -30.03
C SER A 153 0.40 -2.87 -29.22
N TYR A 154 0.16 -1.60 -28.85
CA TYR A 154 -1.07 -1.19 -28.17
C TYR A 154 -2.31 -1.50 -29.03
N ASN A 155 -2.29 -1.06 -30.29
CA ASN A 155 -3.42 -1.23 -31.20
C ASN A 155 -3.68 -2.70 -31.56
N GLU A 156 -2.64 -3.54 -31.65
CA GLU A 156 -2.79 -4.99 -31.82
C GLU A 156 -3.50 -5.63 -30.63
N CYS A 157 -3.13 -5.25 -29.40
CA CYS A 157 -3.82 -5.70 -28.19
C CYS A 157 -5.27 -5.20 -28.15
N VAL A 158 -5.52 -3.94 -28.51
CA VAL A 158 -6.88 -3.38 -28.62
C VAL A 158 -7.73 -4.18 -29.60
N ALA A 159 -7.21 -4.47 -30.80
CA ALA A 159 -7.94 -5.23 -31.81
C ALA A 159 -8.37 -6.61 -31.28
N LYS A 160 -7.47 -7.32 -30.58
CA LYS A 160 -7.78 -8.61 -29.95
C LYS A 160 -8.83 -8.49 -28.85
N VAL A 161 -8.72 -7.47 -27.99
CA VAL A 161 -9.71 -7.21 -26.93
C VAL A 161 -11.09 -6.90 -27.52
N MET A 162 -11.14 -6.12 -28.60
CA MET A 162 -12.38 -5.76 -29.31
C MET A 162 -13.07 -6.93 -29.96
N VAL A 163 -12.31 -7.82 -30.62
CA VAL A 163 -12.89 -9.05 -31.19
C VAL A 163 -13.53 -9.90 -30.10
N ALA A 164 -12.91 -9.97 -28.92
CA ALA A 164 -13.40 -10.79 -27.82
C ALA A 164 -14.56 -10.14 -27.01
N ASN A 165 -14.71 -8.80 -27.03
CA ASN A 165 -15.68 -8.08 -26.20
C ASN A 165 -16.13 -6.77 -26.87
N PRO A 166 -16.85 -6.85 -28.02
CA PRO A 166 -17.26 -5.67 -28.77
C PRO A 166 -18.12 -4.68 -27.95
N GLU A 167 -18.87 -5.18 -26.96
CA GLU A 167 -19.76 -4.42 -26.09
C GLU A 167 -19.04 -3.45 -25.12
N TYR A 168 -17.75 -3.64 -24.87
CA TYR A 168 -16.98 -2.79 -23.96
C TYR A 168 -16.15 -1.70 -24.67
N GLY A 169 -16.21 -1.60 -26.00
CA GLY A 169 -15.79 -0.44 -26.79
C GLY A 169 -14.36 0.10 -26.56
N CYS A 170 -13.32 -0.70 -26.77
CA CYS A 170 -11.93 -0.20 -26.88
C CYS A 170 -11.64 0.34 -28.30
N ASN A 171 -11.58 1.67 -28.47
CA ASN A 171 -11.19 2.23 -29.76
C ASN A 171 -9.66 2.14 -29.95
N PRO A 172 -9.16 1.69 -31.10
CA PRO A 172 -7.74 1.85 -31.46
C PRO A 172 -7.33 3.32 -31.32
N LEU A 173 -6.11 3.56 -30.86
CA LEU A 173 -5.59 4.91 -30.85
C LEU A 173 -5.16 5.28 -32.27
N THR A 174 -5.94 6.13 -32.92
CA THR A 174 -5.57 6.78 -34.18
C THR A 174 -4.74 8.01 -33.86
N ILE A 175 -3.44 7.85 -33.65
CA ILE A 175 -2.52 8.99 -33.70
C ILE A 175 -2.29 9.31 -35.18
N SER A 176 -3.23 10.00 -35.84
CA SER A 176 -2.81 10.89 -36.95
C SER A 176 -1.86 11.86 -36.29
N PRO A 177 -0.61 12.10 -36.73
CA PRO A 177 0.31 12.98 -36.02
C PRO A 177 -0.33 14.37 -35.94
N PRO A 178 -0.89 14.78 -34.80
CA PRO A 178 -1.43 16.10 -34.71
C PRO A 178 -0.21 16.92 -34.32
N THR A 179 0.19 17.85 -35.17
CA THR A 179 1.23 18.86 -34.91
C THR A 179 0.91 19.77 -33.71
N SER A 180 -0.02 19.39 -32.83
CA SER A 180 -0.35 20.04 -31.58
C SER A 180 -1.37 19.21 -30.77
N PHE A 181 -0.93 18.39 -29.82
CA PHE A 181 -1.70 18.15 -28.59
C PHE A 181 -0.81 18.39 -27.38
N LYS A 182 -1.23 19.36 -26.56
CA LYS A 182 -0.48 19.95 -25.44
C LYS A 182 -0.36 19.08 -24.18
N ALA A 183 -0.09 17.79 -24.32
CA ALA A 183 0.22 16.99 -23.14
C ALA A 183 1.30 15.95 -23.40
N LEU A 184 1.30 15.32 -24.58
CA LEU A 184 2.17 14.21 -24.93
C LEU A 184 2.33 14.20 -26.46
N GLU A 185 3.40 14.78 -26.99
CA GLU A 185 3.74 14.74 -28.42
C GLU A 185 4.69 13.56 -28.69
N ILE A 186 4.42 12.74 -29.71
CA ILE A 186 5.47 11.92 -30.32
C ILE A 186 6.15 12.83 -31.32
N ALA A 187 7.30 13.38 -30.95
CA ALA A 187 8.06 14.20 -31.87
C ALA A 187 8.61 13.34 -33.03
N ALA A 188 8.96 13.98 -34.14
CA ALA A 188 9.48 13.32 -35.34
C ALA A 188 10.74 12.45 -35.10
N ASP A 189 11.40 12.62 -33.94
CA ASP A 189 12.57 11.86 -33.47
C ASP A 189 12.23 10.67 -32.57
N SER A 190 10.95 10.29 -32.44
CA SER A 190 10.46 9.21 -31.58
C SER A 190 10.63 9.46 -30.07
N ALA A 191 10.79 10.72 -29.64
CA ALA A 191 10.69 11.10 -28.24
C ALA A 191 9.22 11.31 -27.85
N ILE A 192 8.80 10.80 -26.67
CA ILE A 192 7.60 11.32 -26.02
C ILE A 192 7.99 12.61 -25.32
N ARG A 193 7.40 13.72 -25.76
CA ARG A 193 7.55 15.03 -25.15
C ARG A 193 6.31 15.32 -24.33
N MET A 194 6.49 15.36 -23.02
CA MET A 194 5.42 15.69 -22.08
C MET A 194 5.40 17.20 -21.88
N GLU A 195 4.34 17.86 -22.32
CA GLU A 195 4.17 19.31 -22.13
C GLU A 195 3.45 19.67 -20.81
N THR A 196 2.92 18.69 -20.08
CA THR A 196 2.19 18.93 -18.82
C THR A 196 3.01 18.61 -17.58
N TYR A 197 3.32 19.68 -16.85
CA TYR A 197 4.26 19.83 -15.75
C TYR A 197 3.68 19.37 -14.40
N GLY A 198 4.20 18.32 -13.75
CA GLY A 198 3.97 18.08 -12.31
C GLY A 198 2.52 17.81 -11.86
N TYR A 199 1.71 17.12 -12.67
CA TYR A 199 0.31 16.82 -12.38
C TYR A 199 -0.01 15.32 -12.42
N GLU A 200 -1.12 14.97 -11.75
CA GLU A 200 -1.78 13.67 -11.77
C GLU A 200 -2.09 13.21 -13.20
N VAL A 201 -1.88 11.92 -13.50
CA VAL A 201 -2.18 11.32 -14.81
C VAL A 201 -3.68 11.14 -15.00
N ASP A 202 -4.26 11.77 -16.03
CA ASP A 202 -5.67 11.55 -16.40
C ASP A 202 -5.78 10.37 -17.41
N ILE A 203 -6.27 9.22 -16.93
CA ILE A 203 -6.39 7.98 -17.73
C ILE A 203 -7.35 8.12 -18.92
N THR A 204 -8.22 9.13 -18.94
CA THR A 204 -9.13 9.38 -20.07
C THR A 204 -8.37 9.85 -21.33
N LYS A 205 -7.12 10.29 -21.18
CA LYS A 205 -6.31 10.78 -22.29
C LYS A 205 -5.61 9.63 -23.03
N PRO A 206 -5.66 9.58 -24.37
CA PRO A 206 -4.98 8.56 -25.18
C PRO A 206 -3.51 8.34 -24.83
N MET A 207 -2.78 9.44 -24.66
CA MET A 207 -1.34 9.35 -24.39
C MET A 207 -1.03 8.93 -22.95
N ALA A 208 -1.92 9.18 -21.98
CA ALA A 208 -1.80 8.63 -20.64
C ALA A 208 -1.98 7.10 -20.64
N GLN A 209 -2.93 6.59 -21.44
CA GLN A 209 -3.08 5.15 -21.66
C GLN A 209 -1.84 4.55 -22.33
N LEU A 210 -1.27 5.23 -23.32
CA LEU A 210 -0.04 4.79 -23.98
C LEU A 210 1.17 4.83 -23.03
N TRP A 211 1.26 5.83 -22.15
CA TRP A 211 2.28 5.91 -21.10
C TRP A 211 2.19 4.75 -20.10
N TYR A 212 0.99 4.47 -19.58
CA TYR A 212 0.80 3.33 -18.70
C TYR A 212 1.08 1.99 -19.40
N PHE A 213 0.67 1.86 -20.67
CA PHE A 213 0.99 0.68 -21.46
C PHE A 213 2.50 0.53 -21.68
N TYR A 214 3.24 1.60 -21.94
CA TYR A 214 4.70 1.60 -22.01
C TYR A 214 5.32 1.07 -20.73
N LEU A 215 4.97 1.65 -19.58
CA LEU A 215 5.49 1.21 -18.28
C LEU A 215 5.15 -0.26 -18.02
N ALA A 216 3.89 -0.67 -18.22
CA ALA A 216 3.43 -2.03 -18.04
C ALA A 216 4.19 -3.02 -18.93
N LYS A 217 4.32 -2.72 -20.23
CA LYS A 217 5.09 -3.53 -21.18
C LYS A 217 6.51 -3.74 -20.70
N ARG A 218 7.20 -2.67 -20.28
CA ARG A 218 8.60 -2.75 -19.83
C ARG A 218 8.78 -3.56 -18.55
N TYR A 219 7.87 -3.44 -17.59
CA TYR A 219 7.89 -4.27 -16.39
C TYR A 219 7.58 -5.74 -16.70
N ILE A 220 6.56 -6.03 -17.51
CA ILE A 220 6.20 -7.39 -17.95
C ILE A 220 7.37 -8.06 -18.66
N ASP A 221 7.99 -7.35 -19.62
CA ASP A 221 9.16 -7.83 -20.37
C ASP A 221 10.36 -8.10 -19.45
N SER A 222 10.46 -7.39 -18.32
CA SER A 222 11.50 -7.60 -17.29
C SER A 222 11.19 -8.78 -16.36
N GLY A 223 9.97 -9.32 -16.38
CA GLY A 223 9.55 -10.46 -15.58
C GLY A 223 8.62 -10.15 -14.40
N PHE A 224 8.06 -8.94 -14.33
CA PHE A 224 7.08 -8.56 -13.31
C PHE A 224 5.69 -9.06 -13.70
N GLU A 225 4.93 -9.53 -12.71
CA GLU A 225 3.63 -10.19 -12.93
C GLU A 225 2.52 -9.62 -12.03
N MET A 226 2.82 -8.54 -11.30
CA MET A 226 1.82 -7.70 -10.63
C MET A 226 2.12 -6.22 -10.88
N LEU A 227 1.08 -5.44 -11.16
CA LEU A 227 1.18 -4.01 -11.43
C LEU A 227 0.16 -3.22 -10.60
N ARG A 228 0.62 -2.19 -9.90
CA ARG A 228 -0.25 -1.24 -9.19
C ARG A 228 -0.56 -0.05 -10.09
N LEU A 229 -1.83 0.25 -10.39
CA LEU A 229 -2.22 1.43 -11.18
C LEU A 229 -2.30 2.70 -10.31
N GLY A 230 -1.21 3.01 -9.61
CA GLY A 230 -1.08 4.15 -8.71
C GLY A 230 -2.31 4.32 -7.79
N GLN A 231 -2.57 5.58 -7.43
CA GLN A 231 -3.83 5.94 -6.78
C GLN A 231 -4.95 6.13 -7.81
N ILE A 232 -5.67 5.05 -8.12
CA ILE A 232 -6.71 5.05 -9.16
C ILE A 232 -7.79 6.12 -8.95
N LYS A 233 -8.10 6.50 -7.70
CA LYS A 233 -9.08 7.55 -7.40
C LYS A 233 -8.62 8.94 -7.88
N LEU A 234 -7.31 9.18 -7.98
CA LEU A 234 -6.75 10.39 -8.56
C LEU A 234 -6.75 10.29 -10.09
N THR A 235 -6.18 9.21 -10.62
CA THR A 235 -5.93 9.09 -12.07
C THR A 235 -7.19 8.87 -12.92
N ALA A 236 -8.22 8.29 -12.31
CA ALA A 236 -9.50 8.01 -12.94
C ALA A 236 -10.61 8.97 -12.50
N LYS A 237 -10.27 10.12 -11.91
CA LYS A 237 -11.24 11.15 -11.48
C LYS A 237 -12.21 11.58 -12.58
N HIS A 238 -11.75 11.57 -13.83
CA HIS A 238 -12.56 11.94 -15.02
C HIS A 238 -13.11 10.72 -15.78
N ASP A 239 -12.80 9.50 -15.34
CA ASP A 239 -13.19 8.26 -15.99
C ASP A 239 -14.53 7.77 -15.43
N THR A 240 -15.62 8.30 -16.00
CA THR A 240 -16.98 7.95 -15.58
C THR A 240 -17.21 6.44 -15.63
N GLY A 241 -17.52 5.85 -14.49
CA GLY A 241 -17.74 4.42 -14.35
C GLY A 241 -16.49 3.56 -14.51
N TYR A 242 -15.29 4.14 -14.51
CA TYR A 242 -14.00 3.46 -14.68
C TYR A 242 -13.84 2.70 -16.00
N LEU A 243 -14.53 3.14 -17.06
CA LEU A 243 -14.49 2.48 -18.37
C LEU A 243 -13.07 2.45 -18.94
N LYS A 244 -12.34 3.57 -18.93
CA LYS A 244 -10.98 3.65 -19.49
C LYS A 244 -9.97 2.85 -18.67
N SER A 245 -10.13 2.85 -17.35
CA SER A 245 -9.35 2.03 -16.43
C SER A 245 -9.55 0.54 -16.71
N PHE A 246 -10.81 0.11 -16.86
CA PHE A 246 -11.15 -1.26 -17.23
C PHE A 246 -10.56 -1.65 -18.60
N GLN A 247 -10.77 -0.82 -19.63
CA GLN A 247 -10.22 -1.04 -20.97
C GLN A 247 -8.69 -1.17 -20.96
N LEU A 248 -7.99 -0.28 -20.26
CA LEU A 248 -6.54 -0.29 -20.20
C LEU A 248 -6.00 -1.58 -19.53
N THR A 249 -6.56 -1.99 -18.40
CA THR A 249 -6.14 -3.25 -17.75
C THR A 249 -6.35 -4.45 -18.66
N ARG A 250 -7.40 -4.46 -19.49
CA ARG A 250 -7.64 -5.51 -20.48
C ARG A 250 -6.61 -5.53 -21.60
N VAL A 251 -6.25 -4.37 -22.14
CA VAL A 251 -5.19 -4.25 -23.16
C VAL A 251 -3.84 -4.72 -22.60
N ILE A 252 -3.52 -4.37 -21.35
CA ILE A 252 -2.29 -4.84 -20.70
C ILE A 252 -2.33 -6.35 -20.42
N ARG A 253 -3.46 -6.91 -19.97
CA ARG A 253 -3.62 -8.37 -19.81
C ARG A 253 -3.45 -9.11 -21.14
N GLU A 254 -3.95 -8.55 -22.25
CA GLU A 254 -3.77 -9.14 -23.58
C GLU A 254 -2.29 -9.20 -23.97
N TYR A 255 -1.52 -8.15 -23.67
CA TYR A 255 -0.07 -8.16 -23.82
C TYR A 255 0.59 -9.23 -22.92
N ALA A 256 0.20 -9.29 -21.64
CA ALA A 256 0.77 -10.22 -20.67
C ALA A 256 0.61 -11.71 -21.08
N LYS A 257 -0.49 -12.10 -21.73
CA LYS A 257 -0.70 -13.48 -22.21
C LYS A 257 0.48 -14.03 -23.01
N GLN A 258 1.10 -13.17 -23.82
CA GLN A 258 2.18 -13.54 -24.72
C GLN A 258 3.56 -13.29 -24.09
N HIS A 259 3.69 -12.21 -23.33
CA HIS A 259 4.99 -11.68 -22.92
C HIS A 259 5.35 -11.91 -21.44
N ALA A 260 4.36 -12.07 -20.55
CA ALA A 260 4.64 -12.36 -19.15
C ALA A 260 5.17 -13.79 -18.99
N ARG A 261 6.09 -13.99 -18.03
CA ARG A 261 6.75 -15.27 -17.75
C ARG A 261 5.74 -16.42 -17.64
N ARG A 262 4.63 -16.19 -16.93
CA ARG A 262 3.54 -17.17 -16.74
C ARG A 262 2.24 -16.76 -17.42
N GLY A 263 2.29 -15.84 -18.39
CA GLY A 263 1.14 -15.45 -19.20
C GLY A 263 0.03 -14.71 -18.44
N ILE A 264 0.33 -14.19 -17.24
CA ILE A 264 -0.61 -13.43 -16.41
C ILE A 264 0.03 -12.12 -15.96
N VAL A 265 -0.84 -11.16 -15.65
CA VAL A 265 -0.50 -9.98 -14.86
C VAL A 265 -1.65 -9.71 -13.89
N LEU A 266 -1.34 -9.58 -12.61
CA LEU A 266 -2.29 -9.19 -11.58
C LEU A 266 -2.30 -7.66 -11.46
N PHE A 267 -3.47 -7.08 -11.23
CA PHE A 267 -3.60 -5.66 -10.92
C PHE A 267 -3.89 -5.42 -9.46
N GLU A 268 -3.17 -4.48 -8.88
CA GLU A 268 -3.29 -4.09 -7.48
C GLU A 268 -3.84 -2.66 -7.36
N GLU A 269 -4.71 -2.40 -6.39
CA GLU A 269 -5.16 -1.05 -6.02
C GLU A 269 -4.98 -0.74 -4.53
N GLN A 270 -4.94 0.55 -4.21
CA GLN A 270 -4.92 1.10 -2.85
C GLN A 270 -6.27 1.68 -2.41
N SER A 271 -7.38 1.02 -2.77
CA SER A 271 -8.73 1.50 -2.44
C SER A 271 -9.67 0.34 -2.11
N LYS A 272 -10.81 0.63 -1.46
CA LYS A 272 -11.80 -0.34 -0.95
C LYS A 272 -12.61 -1.09 -2.02
N THR A 273 -12.13 -1.13 -3.27
CA THR A 273 -12.65 -1.75 -4.51
C THR A 273 -13.13 -0.74 -5.56
N THR A 274 -12.58 -0.85 -6.76
CA THR A 274 -12.96 -0.08 -7.95
C THR A 274 -13.64 -0.97 -8.99
N TYR A 275 -14.89 -0.63 -9.34
CA TYR A 275 -15.74 -1.43 -10.22
C TYR A 275 -16.04 -0.72 -11.54
N PHE A 276 -16.07 -1.50 -12.62
CA PHE A 276 -16.72 -1.12 -13.87
C PHE A 276 -18.07 -1.83 -13.95
N THR A 277 -19.13 -1.09 -14.30
CA THR A 277 -20.47 -1.66 -14.53
C THR A 277 -20.83 -1.44 -16.01
N PRO A 278 -20.99 -2.52 -16.80
CA PRO A 278 -21.51 -2.41 -18.16
C PRO A 278 -22.91 -1.78 -18.21
N GLN A 279 -23.30 -1.27 -19.37
CA GLN A 279 -24.67 -0.76 -19.57
C GLN A 279 -25.62 -1.94 -19.86
N GLY A 280 -26.74 -2.02 -19.13
CA GLY A 280 -27.80 -3.00 -19.39
C GLY A 280 -28.52 -3.51 -18.13
N PRO A 281 -29.73 -4.08 -18.27
CA PRO A 281 -30.58 -4.49 -17.14
C PRO A 281 -30.06 -5.70 -16.33
N ALA A 282 -29.01 -6.39 -16.81
CA ALA A 282 -28.38 -7.54 -16.15
C ALA A 282 -26.86 -7.34 -15.95
N ALA A 283 -26.37 -6.10 -15.95
CA ALA A 283 -24.95 -5.82 -15.85
C ALA A 283 -24.41 -6.08 -14.43
N GLU A 284 -23.58 -7.10 -14.29
CA GLU A 284 -22.84 -7.36 -13.06
C GLU A 284 -21.65 -6.40 -12.91
N GLN A 285 -21.31 -6.07 -11.67
CA GLN A 285 -20.12 -5.28 -11.36
C GLN A 285 -18.86 -6.10 -11.60
N ILE A 286 -17.92 -5.52 -12.35
CA ILE A 286 -16.63 -6.12 -12.66
C ILE A 286 -15.56 -5.43 -11.81
N CYS A 287 -14.86 -6.22 -10.99
CA CYS A 287 -13.66 -5.78 -10.30
C CYS A 287 -12.55 -5.53 -11.33
N ILE A 288 -12.03 -4.31 -11.37
CA ILE A 288 -10.91 -3.97 -12.27
C ILE A 288 -9.62 -4.60 -11.77
N PHE A 289 -9.46 -4.65 -10.45
CA PHE A 289 -8.27 -5.10 -9.73
C PHE A 289 -8.43 -6.52 -9.19
N ASP A 290 -7.29 -7.21 -9.10
CA ASP A 290 -7.16 -8.60 -8.65
C ASP A 290 -6.74 -8.69 -7.19
N VAL A 291 -6.10 -7.65 -6.65
CA VAL A 291 -5.62 -7.56 -5.25
C VAL A 291 -5.86 -6.14 -4.72
N CYS A 292 -6.23 -6.04 -3.45
CA CYS A 292 -6.29 -4.77 -2.73
C CYS A 292 -5.20 -4.68 -1.67
N GLY A 293 -4.42 -3.61 -1.70
CA GLY A 293 -3.40 -3.28 -0.71
C GLY A 293 -3.79 -2.04 0.07
N LEU A 294 -3.97 -2.15 1.37
CA LEU A 294 -4.42 -1.02 2.19
C LEU A 294 -3.57 -0.89 3.46
N PRO A 295 -3.34 0.33 3.94
CA PRO A 295 -2.55 0.55 5.13
C PRO A 295 -3.24 0.03 6.40
N THR A 296 -2.47 -0.34 7.41
CA THR A 296 -2.99 -0.80 8.70
C THR A 296 -3.71 0.30 9.46
N ARG A 297 -3.34 1.57 9.22
CA ARG A 297 -3.88 2.76 9.90
C ARG A 297 -3.84 2.59 11.42
N LEU A 298 -2.68 2.24 11.95
CA LEU A 298 -2.44 2.09 13.38
C LEU A 298 -2.70 3.42 14.11
N TYR A 299 -3.09 3.31 15.37
CA TYR A 299 -3.23 4.45 16.28
C TYR A 299 -2.77 4.05 17.68
N SER A 300 -2.37 5.02 18.51
CA SER A 300 -1.88 4.71 19.85
C SER A 300 -2.96 4.16 20.76
N ARG A 301 -2.52 3.36 21.73
CA ARG A 301 -3.37 2.94 22.83
C ARG A 301 -3.24 3.93 23.98
N GLU A 302 -4.24 4.79 24.15
CA GLU A 302 -4.28 5.95 25.07
C GLU A 302 -4.00 5.67 26.57
N THR A 303 -3.82 4.43 27.02
CA THR A 303 -3.79 4.10 28.45
C THR A 303 -2.44 4.21 29.16
N VAL A 304 -1.33 4.54 28.49
CA VAL A 304 0.00 4.64 29.13
C VAL A 304 0.87 5.68 28.41
N LEU A 305 1.28 6.77 29.09
CA LEU A 305 2.33 7.64 28.58
C LEU A 305 3.70 6.93 28.70
N PRO A 306 4.49 6.84 27.62
CA PRO A 306 5.83 6.27 27.68
C PRO A 306 6.70 7.06 28.67
N GLY A 307 7.38 6.35 29.57
CA GLY A 307 8.22 6.95 30.61
C GLY A 307 7.53 7.19 31.96
N GLN A 308 6.23 6.88 32.09
CA GLN A 308 5.63 6.65 33.41
C GLN A 308 5.55 5.14 33.66
N ASN A 309 6.14 4.66 34.75
CA ASN A 309 6.02 3.27 35.22
C ASN A 309 4.58 2.91 35.64
N LEU A 310 3.57 3.69 35.25
CA LEU A 310 2.19 3.59 35.70
C LEU A 310 1.24 3.76 34.50
N ASP A 311 0.18 2.96 34.43
CA ASP A 311 -0.95 3.20 33.52
C ASP A 311 -1.79 4.42 33.97
N LEU A 312 -2.79 4.82 33.17
CA LEU A 312 -3.73 5.91 33.52
C LEU A 312 -4.48 5.70 34.86
N ASN A 313 -4.42 4.52 35.45
CA ASN A 313 -5.03 4.19 36.74
C ASN A 313 -4.01 4.07 37.88
N GLY A 314 -2.73 4.39 37.64
CA GLY A 314 -1.67 4.29 38.64
C GLY A 314 -1.17 2.86 38.88
N VAL A 315 -1.37 1.93 37.95
CA VAL A 315 -0.91 0.54 38.07
C VAL A 315 0.50 0.41 37.48
N PRO A 316 1.47 -0.17 38.22
CA PRO A 316 2.81 -0.43 37.71
C PRO A 316 2.82 -1.20 36.38
N ASN A 317 3.44 -0.63 35.34
CA ASN A 317 3.63 -1.28 34.05
C ASN A 317 4.90 -2.18 34.12
N PRO A 318 4.78 -3.51 33.96
CA PRO A 318 5.92 -4.42 34.07
C PRO A 318 6.80 -4.45 32.80
N MET A 319 6.58 -3.59 31.81
CA MET A 319 7.44 -3.46 30.62
C MET A 319 8.48 -2.36 30.89
N PRO A 320 9.77 -2.72 31.12
CA PRO A 320 10.80 -1.77 31.56
C PRO A 320 11.36 -0.88 30.44
N GLU A 321 10.85 -0.97 29.21
CA GLU A 321 11.34 -0.25 28.03
C GLU A 321 10.20 0.46 27.30
N GLN A 322 10.54 1.55 26.59
CA GLN A 322 9.66 2.49 25.89
C GLN A 322 8.91 1.85 24.69
N ASP A 323 8.24 0.71 24.84
CA ASP A 323 7.44 0.11 23.77
C ASP A 323 6.09 0.85 23.64
N TYR A 324 5.82 1.37 22.45
CA TYR A 324 4.68 2.22 22.14
C TYR A 324 3.53 1.35 21.59
N ASP A 325 2.66 0.84 22.47
CA ASP A 325 1.55 -0.04 22.06
C ASP A 325 0.54 0.67 21.13
N VAL A 326 0.00 -0.08 20.18
CA VAL A 326 -0.91 0.41 19.13
C VAL A 326 -2.06 -0.55 18.88
N LEU A 327 -3.12 -0.02 18.28
CA LEU A 327 -4.29 -0.78 17.85
C LEU A 327 -4.54 -0.56 16.35
N LEU A 328 -5.17 -1.55 15.71
CA LEU A 328 -5.71 -1.39 14.35
C LEU A 328 -6.90 -0.42 14.38
N SER A 329 -6.84 0.64 13.56
CA SER A 329 -8.02 1.51 13.38
C SER A 329 -9.20 0.71 12.82
N LYS A 330 -10.39 1.09 13.27
CA LYS A 330 -11.66 0.48 12.89
C LYS A 330 -12.59 1.57 12.39
N ASN A 331 -13.31 1.26 11.32
CA ASN A 331 -14.37 2.10 10.79
C ASN A 331 -15.63 2.04 11.68
N SER A 332 -16.70 2.72 11.25
CA SER A 332 -17.99 2.77 11.94
C SER A 332 -18.64 1.41 12.20
N ASN A 333 -18.26 0.37 11.45
CA ASN A 333 -18.76 -1.00 11.61
C ASN A 333 -17.88 -1.84 12.53
N GLY A 334 -16.87 -1.23 13.17
CA GLY A 334 -15.95 -1.92 14.09
C GLY A 334 -14.91 -2.80 13.39
N LYS A 335 -14.69 -2.61 12.08
CA LYS A 335 -13.74 -3.39 11.28
C LYS A 335 -12.63 -2.51 10.70
N PRO A 336 -11.42 -3.03 10.51
CA PRO A 336 -10.38 -2.32 9.75
C PRO A 336 -10.83 -2.03 8.32
N GLU A 337 -10.31 -0.95 7.73
CA GLU A 337 -10.72 -0.51 6.40
C GLU A 337 -10.56 -1.57 5.30
N TRP A 338 -9.50 -2.36 5.40
CA TRP A 338 -9.18 -3.42 4.46
C TRP A 338 -10.07 -4.65 4.60
N ALA A 339 -10.75 -4.84 5.74
CA ALA A 339 -11.66 -5.97 5.94
C ALA A 339 -12.97 -5.82 5.17
N ASP A 340 -13.29 -4.60 4.71
CA ASP A 340 -14.52 -4.27 3.98
C ASP A 340 -14.34 -4.24 2.46
N CYS A 341 -13.20 -4.72 1.92
CA CYS A 341 -13.05 -4.85 0.47
C CYS A 341 -14.06 -5.86 -0.08
N GLY A 342 -14.82 -5.46 -1.09
CA GLY A 342 -15.84 -6.30 -1.71
C GLY A 342 -15.26 -7.26 -2.76
N GLY A 343 -16.16 -7.97 -3.43
CA GLY A 343 -15.85 -8.81 -4.57
C GLY A 343 -16.86 -8.60 -5.70
N GLY A 344 -16.78 -9.43 -6.72
CA GLY A 344 -17.58 -9.33 -7.93
C GLY A 344 -16.95 -10.15 -9.03
N GLN A 345 -17.36 -9.90 -10.27
CA GLN A 345 -16.76 -10.57 -11.43
C GLN A 345 -15.30 -10.09 -11.61
N THR A 346 -14.36 -11.03 -11.64
CA THR A 346 -12.93 -10.76 -11.79
C THR A 346 -12.38 -11.26 -13.12
N ALA A 347 -11.17 -10.82 -13.48
CA ALA A 347 -10.53 -11.23 -14.73
C ALA A 347 -10.12 -12.72 -14.76
N TYR A 348 -9.80 -13.31 -13.60
CA TYR A 348 -9.25 -14.66 -13.51
C TYR A 348 -10.14 -15.67 -12.75
N TRP A 349 -11.04 -15.23 -11.87
CA TRP A 349 -11.70 -16.12 -10.90
C TRP A 349 -13.22 -16.13 -10.99
N GLY A 350 -13.79 -15.48 -12.01
CA GLY A 350 -15.23 -15.29 -12.09
C GLY A 350 -15.74 -14.43 -10.93
N ASN A 351 -16.97 -14.71 -10.48
CA ASN A 351 -17.61 -13.98 -9.41
C ASN A 351 -17.15 -14.49 -8.03
N ILE A 352 -16.56 -13.60 -7.23
CA ILE A 352 -16.04 -13.91 -5.89
C ILE A 352 -16.65 -12.97 -4.85
N ALA A 353 -16.79 -13.44 -3.60
CA ALA A 353 -17.37 -12.62 -2.53
C ALA A 353 -16.45 -11.46 -2.08
N GLN A 354 -15.14 -11.63 -2.19
CA GLN A 354 -14.13 -10.66 -1.75
C GLN A 354 -12.83 -10.86 -2.54
N ILE A 355 -12.28 -9.77 -3.09
CA ILE A 355 -10.94 -9.76 -3.68
C ILE A 355 -9.87 -10.06 -2.62
N PRO A 356 -8.77 -10.75 -2.95
CA PRO A 356 -7.64 -10.90 -2.05
C PRO A 356 -7.14 -9.55 -1.52
N VAL A 357 -6.89 -9.47 -0.21
CA VAL A 357 -6.45 -8.25 0.45
C VAL A 357 -5.12 -8.46 1.17
N TYR A 358 -4.28 -7.45 1.18
CA TYR A 358 -3.20 -7.38 2.16
C TYR A 358 -3.22 -6.04 2.91
N ALA A 359 -2.87 -6.09 4.18
CA ALA A 359 -2.63 -4.92 5.01
C ALA A 359 -1.12 -4.66 5.07
N GLU A 360 -0.69 -3.41 4.93
CA GLU A 360 0.72 -3.02 5.06
C GLU A 360 0.90 -1.92 6.09
N LEU A 361 2.09 -1.81 6.70
CA LEU A 361 2.47 -0.53 7.31
C LEU A 361 2.50 0.50 6.18
N ASP A 362 1.91 1.68 6.34
CA ASP A 362 2.05 2.76 5.37
C ASP A 362 3.34 3.56 5.61
N ASN A 363 3.84 4.18 4.55
CA ASN A 363 4.86 5.23 4.64
C ASN A 363 4.46 6.35 3.68
N ILE A 364 4.40 7.58 4.17
CA ILE A 364 4.07 8.75 3.35
C ILE A 364 5.32 9.43 2.76
N GLY A 365 6.53 9.05 3.20
CA GLY A 365 7.76 9.24 2.43
C GLY A 365 7.97 10.63 1.81
N ASP A 366 8.14 11.66 2.64
CA ASP A 366 9.23 12.65 2.56
C ASP A 366 9.05 13.64 3.73
N GLU A 367 9.57 13.30 4.92
CA GLU A 367 9.41 14.14 6.11
C GLU A 367 10.11 15.51 6.01
N ALA A 368 11.06 15.71 5.09
CA ALA A 368 11.61 17.05 4.88
C ALA A 368 10.60 18.01 4.25
N ILE A 369 9.56 17.49 3.59
CA ILE A 369 8.54 18.28 2.88
C ILE A 369 7.18 18.19 3.58
N TRP A 370 6.82 17.10 4.26
CA TRP A 370 5.49 16.98 4.88
C TRP A 370 5.48 17.25 6.39
N ALA A 371 6.58 16.96 7.11
CA ALA A 371 6.73 17.44 8.49
C ALA A 371 6.94 18.97 8.53
N THR A 372 7.32 19.60 7.41
CA THR A 372 7.55 21.06 7.30
C THR A 372 6.54 21.81 6.41
N LYS A 373 5.85 21.18 5.44
CA LYS A 373 4.88 21.84 4.53
C LYS A 373 3.43 21.38 4.65
N ALA A 374 3.03 20.75 5.75
CA ALA A 374 1.64 20.86 6.16
C ALA A 374 1.35 22.35 6.46
N PHE A 375 0.79 23.05 5.46
CA PHE A 375 0.33 24.46 5.51
C PHE A 375 1.41 25.54 5.65
N GLY A 376 2.34 25.64 4.69
CA GLY A 376 3.09 26.89 4.44
C GLY A 376 3.88 27.48 5.62
N ASN A 377 4.13 26.68 6.66
CA ASN A 377 4.75 27.13 7.89
C ASN A 377 6.07 26.38 8.13
N PRO A 378 7.23 27.01 7.87
CA PRO A 378 8.54 26.41 8.11
C PRO A 378 8.84 26.11 9.60
N ASN A 379 7.92 26.46 10.52
CA ASN A 379 7.99 26.13 11.95
C ASN A 379 7.08 24.96 12.35
N ALA A 380 6.50 24.21 11.40
CA ALA A 380 5.72 23.01 11.72
C ALA A 380 6.63 21.99 12.43
N HIS A 381 6.27 21.65 13.66
CA HIS A 381 6.99 20.70 14.48
C HIS A 381 6.78 19.28 13.94
N ALA A 382 7.76 18.39 14.18
CA ALA A 382 7.61 16.94 14.03
C ALA A 382 6.23 16.45 14.52
N PRO A 383 5.65 15.40 13.90
CA PRO A 383 4.31 14.94 14.24
C PRO A 383 4.18 14.75 15.76
N GLN A 384 3.12 15.34 16.33
CA GLN A 384 3.02 15.53 17.77
C GLN A 384 2.16 14.44 18.39
N PRO A 385 2.69 13.70 19.40
CA PRO A 385 1.88 12.79 20.18
C PRO A 385 0.62 13.51 20.66
N ASN A 386 -0.56 12.89 20.46
CA ASN A 386 -1.90 13.39 20.80
C ASN A 386 -2.58 14.39 19.83
N LYS A 387 -1.89 15.03 18.88
CA LYS A 387 -2.55 15.89 17.88
C LYS A 387 -2.86 15.14 16.59
N ASP A 388 -1.88 14.39 16.11
CA ASP A 388 -1.98 13.68 14.82
C ASP A 388 -2.44 12.23 14.99
N ASP A 389 -2.46 11.77 16.24
CA ASP A 389 -2.77 10.42 16.70
C ASP A 389 -4.28 10.17 16.81
N THR A 390 -4.99 10.36 15.70
CA THR A 390 -6.43 10.04 15.59
C THR A 390 -6.61 8.71 14.88
N PRO A 391 -7.52 7.82 15.32
CA PRO A 391 -7.83 6.58 14.60
C PRO A 391 -8.11 6.84 13.13
N GLY A 392 -7.35 6.19 12.25
CA GLY A 392 -7.47 6.33 10.79
C GLY A 392 -6.48 7.30 10.13
N ASN A 393 -5.80 8.16 10.89
CA ASN A 393 -4.81 9.10 10.32
C ASN A 393 -3.47 8.44 9.96
N GLY A 394 -3.15 7.29 10.56
CA GLY A 394 -1.89 6.58 10.28
C GLY A 394 -0.65 7.20 10.91
N PHE A 395 -0.83 7.99 11.98
CA PHE A 395 0.26 8.60 12.74
C PHE A 395 0.27 8.13 14.22
N PRO A 396 0.43 6.82 14.49
CA PRO A 396 0.47 6.31 15.86
C PRO A 396 1.58 7.00 16.65
N TRP A 397 1.25 7.53 17.83
CA TRP A 397 2.20 8.23 18.69
C TRP A 397 2.87 9.45 18.03
N GLY A 398 2.27 10.02 16.99
CA GLY A 398 2.88 11.10 16.23
C GLY A 398 4.07 10.65 15.37
N TRP A 399 4.11 9.40 14.93
CA TRP A 399 5.03 8.92 13.89
C TRP A 399 4.26 8.23 12.78
N ASP A 400 4.76 8.23 11.55
CA ASP A 400 4.23 7.31 10.55
C ASP A 400 4.44 5.85 11.00
N GLU A 401 3.66 4.92 10.43
CA GLU A 401 3.63 3.54 10.88
C GLU A 401 4.99 2.81 10.75
N CYS A 402 5.82 3.17 9.77
CA CYS A 402 7.16 2.59 9.61
C CYS A 402 8.15 3.14 10.62
N SER A 403 8.14 4.47 10.85
CA SER A 403 8.97 5.10 11.88
C SER A 403 8.59 4.66 13.28
N TRP A 404 7.30 4.48 13.55
CA TRP A 404 6.81 3.88 14.80
C TRP A 404 7.38 2.47 14.95
N PHE A 405 7.25 1.61 13.94
CA PHE A 405 7.70 0.22 14.01
C PHE A 405 9.21 0.13 14.28
N TYR A 406 10.03 0.95 13.61
CA TYR A 406 11.48 0.98 13.80
C TYR A 406 11.92 1.32 15.24
N LYS A 407 11.14 2.12 15.96
CA LYS A 407 11.46 2.59 17.32
C LYS A 407 11.23 1.56 18.42
N GLN A 408 10.54 0.45 18.13
CA GLN A 408 10.17 -0.54 19.15
C GLN A 408 11.36 -1.39 19.61
N SER A 409 11.32 -2.06 20.75
CA SER A 409 12.36 -3.05 21.08
C SER A 409 12.32 -4.24 20.10
N LEU A 410 13.45 -4.93 19.87
CA LEU A 410 13.46 -6.13 19.01
C LEU A 410 12.46 -7.19 19.49
N ILE A 411 12.35 -7.38 20.81
CA ILE A 411 11.41 -8.35 21.40
C ILE A 411 9.96 -7.93 21.10
N PHE A 412 9.66 -6.64 21.18
CA PHE A 412 8.33 -6.12 20.86
C PHE A 412 8.02 -6.28 19.37
N GLU A 413 8.92 -5.89 18.47
CA GLU A 413 8.73 -6.05 17.02
C GLU A 413 8.38 -7.50 16.67
N GLN A 414 9.12 -8.46 17.22
CA GLN A 414 8.89 -9.89 16.95
C GLN A 414 7.51 -10.36 17.44
N LYS A 415 7.11 -9.98 18.65
CA LYS A 415 5.79 -10.32 19.22
C LYS A 415 4.66 -9.63 18.47
N TRP A 416 4.86 -8.35 18.13
CA TRP A 416 3.88 -7.54 17.43
C TRP A 416 3.64 -8.06 16.02
N LEU A 417 4.69 -8.42 15.27
CA LEU A 417 4.55 -9.02 13.93
C LEU A 417 3.74 -10.33 13.94
N ALA A 418 3.98 -11.20 14.91
CA ALA A 418 3.19 -12.43 15.05
C ALA A 418 1.72 -12.11 15.37
N SER A 419 1.49 -11.13 16.25
CA SER A 419 0.16 -10.68 16.64
C SER A 419 -0.60 -10.04 15.49
N ILE A 420 -0.02 -9.08 14.78
CA ILE A 420 -0.68 -8.35 13.69
C ILE A 420 -0.99 -9.27 12.51
N TYR A 421 -0.07 -10.20 12.18
CA TYR A 421 -0.31 -11.17 11.12
C TYR A 421 -1.53 -12.06 11.42
N ALA A 422 -1.67 -12.52 12.67
CA ALA A 422 -2.85 -13.28 13.11
C ALA A 422 -4.13 -12.42 13.14
N GLN A 423 -4.04 -11.17 13.61
CA GLN A 423 -5.18 -10.25 13.68
C GLN A 423 -5.72 -9.90 12.29
N VAL A 424 -4.85 -9.61 11.31
CA VAL A 424 -5.27 -9.28 9.95
C VAL A 424 -6.05 -10.43 9.34
N LYS A 425 -5.54 -11.64 9.50
CA LYS A 425 -6.17 -12.86 9.04
C LYS A 425 -7.53 -13.10 9.71
N TYR A 426 -7.62 -12.93 11.04
CA TYR A 426 -8.88 -13.09 11.77
C TYR A 426 -9.95 -12.07 11.38
N LEU A 427 -9.60 -10.79 11.34
CA LEU A 427 -10.55 -9.69 11.10
C LEU A 427 -11.03 -9.60 9.64
N SER A 428 -10.31 -10.20 8.70
CA SER A 428 -10.70 -10.33 7.29
C SER A 428 -11.43 -11.63 6.97
N ASN A 429 -11.87 -12.41 7.97
CA ASN A 429 -12.44 -13.74 7.76
C ASN A 429 -11.52 -14.65 6.92
N GLU A 430 -10.23 -14.64 7.22
CA GLU A 430 -9.17 -15.39 6.53
C GLU A 430 -8.84 -14.93 5.09
N ALA A 431 -9.50 -13.87 4.58
CA ALA A 431 -9.28 -13.37 3.21
C ALA A 431 -8.06 -12.44 3.08
N GLY A 432 -7.65 -11.81 4.17
CA GLY A 432 -6.57 -10.83 4.23
C GLY A 432 -5.30 -11.37 4.88
N VAL A 433 -4.17 -10.75 4.55
CA VAL A 433 -2.86 -11.07 5.12
C VAL A 433 -2.09 -9.80 5.47
N PHE A 434 -1.17 -9.88 6.41
CA PHE A 434 -0.26 -8.76 6.67
C PHE A 434 0.98 -8.90 5.77
N CYS A 435 1.26 -7.88 4.97
CA CYS A 435 2.46 -7.78 4.13
C CYS A 435 3.65 -7.38 4.99
N MET A 436 4.69 -8.21 5.00
CA MET A 436 5.80 -8.05 5.93
C MET A 436 6.68 -6.84 5.54
N PRO A 437 7.01 -5.93 6.46
CA PRO A 437 7.80 -4.73 6.19
C PRO A 437 9.31 -5.07 6.12
N VAL A 438 9.73 -5.70 5.02
CA VAL A 438 11.07 -6.27 4.87
C VAL A 438 12.17 -5.21 4.71
N ARG A 439 11.92 -4.18 3.91
CA ARG A 439 12.74 -2.97 3.82
C ARG A 439 11.83 -1.77 3.69
N ARG A 440 11.94 -0.81 4.60
CA ARG A 440 11.09 0.37 4.63
C ARG A 440 11.87 1.59 5.09
N PRO A 441 11.53 2.79 4.60
CA PRO A 441 12.09 4.02 5.14
C PRO A 441 11.53 4.28 6.54
N PHE A 442 12.31 5.02 7.32
CA PHE A 442 11.91 5.55 8.62
C PHE A 442 12.52 6.93 8.82
N VAL A 443 12.01 7.65 9.80
CA VAL A 443 12.51 8.96 10.21
C VAL A 443 12.78 9.01 11.71
N TYR A 444 13.84 9.73 12.04
CA TYR A 444 14.26 10.00 13.40
C TYR A 444 14.76 11.44 13.51
N HIS A 445 14.79 11.96 14.73
CA HIS A 445 15.34 13.27 15.02
C HIS A 445 16.66 13.09 15.75
N ASP A 446 17.68 13.88 15.40
CA ASP A 446 18.95 13.88 16.13
C ASP A 446 18.84 14.61 17.48
N ALA A 447 19.95 14.67 18.22
CA ALA A 447 20.00 15.33 19.54
C ALA A 447 19.64 16.82 19.51
N ASN A 448 19.70 17.47 18.34
CA ASN A 448 19.35 18.87 18.13
C ASN A 448 17.92 19.03 17.60
N GLY A 449 17.16 17.94 17.47
CA GLY A 449 15.80 17.93 16.94
C GLY A 449 15.73 18.09 15.42
N GLN A 450 16.83 17.89 14.68
CA GLN A 450 16.80 17.91 13.21
C GLN A 450 16.30 16.58 12.65
N PRO A 451 15.39 16.58 11.65
CA PRO A 451 14.87 15.35 11.06
C PRO A 451 15.90 14.69 10.12
N HIS A 452 16.02 13.37 10.21
CA HIS A 452 16.87 12.52 9.36
C HIS A 452 16.10 11.28 8.91
N SER A 453 16.20 10.93 7.63
CA SER A 453 15.62 9.68 7.11
C SER A 453 16.66 8.56 7.02
N GLY A 454 16.17 7.33 7.13
CA GLY A 454 16.96 6.12 6.96
C GLY A 454 16.13 5.00 6.34
N MET A 455 16.78 3.88 6.05
CA MET A 455 16.14 2.65 5.60
C MET A 455 16.38 1.57 6.64
N PHE A 456 15.30 0.99 7.18
CA PHE A 456 15.42 -0.19 8.04
C PHE A 456 15.21 -1.44 7.20
N ASN A 457 15.97 -2.49 7.54
CA ASN A 457 15.92 -3.78 6.88
C ASN A 457 15.82 -4.87 7.94
N VAL A 458 15.00 -5.89 7.68
CA VAL A 458 14.84 -7.04 8.61
C VAL A 458 15.97 -8.07 8.53
N TYR A 459 16.98 -7.85 7.66
CA TYR A 459 17.98 -8.85 7.25
C TYR A 459 19.45 -8.39 7.33
N ASN A 460 19.76 -7.28 8.00
CA ASN A 460 21.16 -6.80 8.13
C ASN A 460 21.61 -6.79 9.61
N ARG A 461 22.78 -7.39 9.88
CA ARG A 461 23.37 -7.61 11.22
C ARG A 461 24.67 -6.84 11.47
N ALA A 462 25.16 -6.02 10.53
CA ALA A 462 26.54 -5.52 10.58
C ALA A 462 26.73 -4.08 11.10
N SER A 463 25.71 -3.38 11.60
CA SER A 463 25.93 -2.15 12.35
C SER A 463 25.02 -2.04 13.58
N ALA A 464 25.47 -1.29 14.58
CA ALA A 464 25.14 -1.40 16.00
C ALA A 464 23.64 -1.32 16.40
N ASN A 465 22.73 -1.01 15.46
CA ASN A 465 21.31 -0.79 15.72
C ASN A 465 20.34 -1.54 14.77
N PHE A 466 20.81 -2.45 13.90
CA PHE A 466 19.92 -3.20 12.99
C PHE A 466 19.50 -4.56 13.56
N LYS A 467 18.20 -4.84 13.52
CA LYS A 467 17.51 -5.94 14.21
C LYS A 467 17.21 -7.10 13.25
N ASP A 468 17.56 -8.32 13.64
CA ASP A 468 17.30 -9.55 12.86
C ASP A 468 15.86 -10.06 13.13
N VAL A 469 14.92 -9.58 12.32
CA VAL A 469 13.50 -9.96 12.37
C VAL A 469 13.14 -10.97 11.27
N GLY A 470 14.06 -11.24 10.33
CA GLY A 470 13.86 -12.19 9.24
C GLY A 470 13.55 -13.61 9.72
N ALA A 471 14.19 -14.06 10.80
CA ALA A 471 13.87 -15.35 11.43
C ALA A 471 12.43 -15.42 11.95
N THR A 472 11.91 -14.32 12.52
CA THR A 472 10.52 -14.25 13.00
C THR A 472 9.54 -14.31 11.84
N ILE A 473 9.80 -13.56 10.76
CA ILE A 473 8.98 -13.62 9.54
C ILE A 473 8.93 -15.06 8.99
N LYS A 474 10.09 -15.71 8.91
CA LYS A 474 10.19 -17.11 8.49
C LYS A 474 9.34 -18.02 9.37
N ASN A 475 9.42 -17.87 10.69
CA ASN A 475 8.66 -18.70 11.63
C ASN A 475 7.15 -18.47 11.51
N ILE A 476 6.70 -17.23 11.29
CA ILE A 476 5.28 -16.91 11.03
C ILE A 476 4.81 -17.60 9.75
N TRP A 477 5.56 -17.50 8.65
CA TRP A 477 5.17 -18.07 7.36
C TRP A 477 5.25 -19.59 7.29
N ASP A 478 6.22 -20.18 8.00
CA ASP A 478 6.35 -21.63 8.13
C ASP A 478 5.37 -22.22 9.16
N GLN A 479 4.54 -21.38 9.80
CA GLN A 479 3.57 -21.75 10.83
C GLN A 479 4.21 -22.42 12.06
N ASN A 480 5.47 -22.11 12.33
CA ASN A 480 6.22 -22.57 13.49
C ASN A 480 6.15 -21.59 14.67
N ALA A 481 5.54 -20.42 14.49
CA ALA A 481 5.32 -19.48 15.57
C ALA A 481 4.27 -20.03 16.55
N PRO A 482 4.53 -20.03 17.87
CA PRO A 482 3.53 -20.44 18.85
C PRO A 482 2.30 -19.54 18.69
N ILE A 483 1.12 -20.15 18.62
CA ILE A 483 -0.16 -19.43 18.69
C ILE A 483 -0.17 -18.75 20.06
N ILE A 484 0.19 -17.47 20.11
CA ILE A 484 -0.05 -16.67 21.30
C ILE A 484 -1.57 -16.53 21.37
N SER A 485 -2.19 -17.36 22.21
CA SER A 485 -3.63 -17.22 22.46
C SER A 485 -3.85 -15.81 23.00
N VAL A 486 -4.41 -14.93 22.18
CA VAL A 486 -4.94 -13.68 22.67
C VAL A 486 -6.13 -14.06 23.54
N LYS A 487 -5.90 -14.24 24.85
CA LYS A 487 -6.99 -14.21 25.81
C LYS A 487 -7.54 -12.79 25.73
N THR A 488 -8.57 -12.59 24.92
CA THR A 488 -9.42 -11.41 25.00
C THR A 488 -9.96 -11.39 26.42
N SER A 489 -9.38 -10.56 27.29
CA SER A 489 -9.96 -10.30 28.60
C SER A 489 -11.38 -9.78 28.38
N PRO A 490 -12.42 -10.42 28.96
CA PRO A 490 -13.81 -9.97 28.81
C PRO A 490 -14.05 -8.53 29.33
N ARG A 491 -13.05 -7.87 29.92
CA ARG A 491 -13.14 -6.48 30.38
C ARG A 491 -13.02 -5.43 29.25
N ALA A 492 -12.59 -5.80 28.04
CA ALA A 492 -12.37 -4.82 26.96
C ALA A 492 -13.65 -4.33 26.24
N ASN A 493 -14.83 -4.89 26.55
CA ASN A 493 -16.10 -4.55 25.88
C ASN A 493 -17.11 -3.76 26.74
N ARG A 494 -16.66 -3.01 27.76
CA ARG A 494 -17.54 -2.07 28.45
C ARG A 494 -17.06 -0.64 28.25
N LEU A 495 -17.70 0.08 27.34
CA LEU A 495 -17.80 1.54 27.45
C LEU A 495 -18.31 1.87 28.87
N PRO A 496 -17.75 2.87 29.58
CA PRO A 496 -18.27 3.25 30.87
C PRO A 496 -19.65 3.89 30.68
N VAL A 497 -20.69 3.12 30.99
CA VAL A 497 -22.04 3.64 31.25
C VAL A 497 -21.91 4.59 32.43
N ARG A 498 -22.13 5.90 32.20
CA ARG A 498 -22.27 6.91 33.25
C ARG A 498 -23.32 6.44 34.26
N LYS A 499 -22.89 5.97 35.43
CA LYS A 499 -23.77 5.75 36.59
C LYS A 499 -23.85 7.05 37.39
N HIS A 500 -25.09 7.43 37.67
CA HIS A 500 -25.54 8.61 38.41
C HIS A 500 -24.67 8.99 39.61
N LEU A 501 -24.21 10.25 39.63
CA LEU A 501 -23.91 10.95 40.88
C LEU A 501 -25.23 11.26 41.60
N LYS A 502 -25.30 10.82 42.86
CA LYS A 502 -26.41 11.07 43.77
C LYS A 502 -26.57 12.58 44.03
N THR A 503 -27.83 12.98 44.03
CA THR A 503 -28.40 14.28 44.40
C THR A 503 -27.86 14.84 45.71
N ARG A 504 -27.41 16.10 45.71
CA ARG A 504 -27.38 16.96 46.90
C ARG A 504 -28.39 18.09 46.68
N LYS A 505 -29.42 18.14 47.52
CA LYS A 505 -30.50 19.13 47.51
C LYS A 505 -29.95 20.56 47.63
N LEU A 506 -30.42 21.47 46.79
CA LEU A 506 -30.42 22.91 47.05
C LEU A 506 -31.85 23.43 46.84
N ASN A 507 -32.28 24.25 47.78
CA ASN A 507 -33.64 24.75 47.99
C ASN A 507 -34.03 25.81 46.91
N PRO A 508 -35.33 26.00 46.63
CA PRO A 508 -35.81 26.76 45.49
C PRO A 508 -36.17 28.22 45.82
N GLN A 509 -35.81 29.13 44.92
CA GLN A 509 -36.41 30.44 44.60
C GLN A 509 -35.45 31.03 43.54
N THR A 510 -35.81 31.40 42.30
CA THR A 510 -37.05 31.95 41.78
C THR A 510 -37.12 31.66 40.28
N VAL A 511 -38.32 31.34 39.80
CA VAL A 511 -38.68 30.99 38.41
C VAL A 511 -38.79 32.25 37.54
N LYS A 512 -38.35 32.19 36.28
CA LYS A 512 -39.20 32.57 35.12
C LYS A 512 -38.68 32.06 33.78
N LEU A 513 -39.57 31.30 33.12
CA LEU A 513 -39.50 30.71 31.79
C LEU A 513 -39.53 31.78 30.68
N ALA A 514 -38.99 31.46 29.50
CA ALA A 514 -39.79 31.19 28.30
C ALA A 514 -38.94 30.82 27.07
N HIS A 515 -39.60 30.08 26.18
CA HIS A 515 -39.15 29.27 25.05
C HIS A 515 -39.09 30.03 23.70
N VAL A 516 -38.24 29.50 22.81
CA VAL A 516 -38.47 29.17 21.37
C VAL A 516 -38.51 30.26 20.29
N ASN A 517 -37.61 30.05 19.31
CA ASN A 517 -37.62 30.26 17.85
C ASN A 517 -38.65 31.21 17.21
N SER A 518 -38.18 32.04 16.28
CA SER A 518 -38.22 31.73 14.83
C SER A 518 -37.87 32.94 13.94
N SER A 519 -37.12 32.66 12.87
CA SER A 519 -37.15 33.25 11.52
C SER A 519 -37.25 34.77 11.28
N SER A 520 -36.27 35.23 10.48
CA SER A 520 -36.44 35.95 9.19
C SER A 520 -36.10 37.45 9.09
N ARG A 521 -35.45 37.75 7.95
CA ARG A 521 -35.36 39.00 7.16
C ARG A 521 -34.42 40.13 7.60
N GLN A 522 -33.45 40.36 6.71
CA GLN A 522 -32.94 41.64 6.19
C GLN A 522 -33.23 42.92 7.00
N ALA A 523 -32.17 43.67 7.35
CA ALA A 523 -31.90 45.00 6.79
C ALA A 523 -30.62 45.61 7.41
N ILE A 524 -29.98 46.41 6.57
CA ILE A 524 -28.71 47.12 6.74
C ILE A 524 -28.90 48.42 7.54
N ARG A 525 -27.98 48.71 8.48
CA ARG A 525 -27.47 50.02 8.95
C ARG A 525 -26.65 49.74 10.23
N GLY A 526 -25.45 50.21 10.49
CA GLY A 526 -24.56 51.16 9.84
C GLY A 526 -23.60 51.69 10.93
N LYS A 527 -22.34 51.92 10.53
CA LYS A 527 -21.30 52.76 11.16
C LYS A 527 -20.63 52.26 12.46
N GLY A 528 -19.29 52.28 12.42
CA GLY A 528 -18.44 52.30 13.63
C GLY A 528 -17.00 51.84 13.47
N SER A 529 -16.24 52.44 12.54
CA SER A 529 -14.78 52.60 12.49
C SER A 529 -13.84 51.55 13.11
N LEU A 530 -12.90 51.04 12.31
CA LEU A 530 -11.52 50.87 12.75
C LEU A 530 -10.56 51.06 11.56
N THR A 531 -9.53 51.85 11.86
CA THR A 531 -8.50 52.46 11.03
C THR A 531 -7.54 51.45 10.40
N VAL A 532 -7.18 51.73 9.14
CA VAL A 532 -6.14 51.05 8.35
C VAL A 532 -4.93 51.97 8.23
N ALA A 533 -3.71 51.41 8.30
CA ALA A 533 -2.51 52.01 7.75
C ALA A 533 -1.78 50.98 6.85
N PRO A 534 -1.06 51.42 5.79
CA PRO A 534 -0.95 50.67 4.54
C PRO A 534 0.43 50.06 4.27
N SER A 535 0.45 49.01 3.44
CA SER A 535 1.66 48.40 2.85
C SER A 535 2.14 49.19 1.63
N THR A 536 3.44 49.44 1.55
CA THR A 536 4.12 50.02 0.39
C THR A 536 4.43 48.97 -0.67
N ALA A 537 4.22 49.34 -1.93
CA ALA A 537 4.59 48.61 -3.14
C ALA A 537 5.88 49.21 -3.76
N PRO A 538 6.55 48.53 -4.71
CA PRO A 538 7.94 48.75 -5.06
C PRO A 538 8.13 49.72 -6.24
N THR A 539 9.26 50.42 -6.27
CA THR A 539 9.72 51.22 -7.41
C THR A 539 10.89 50.55 -8.14
N LYS A 540 10.76 50.46 -9.48
CA LYS A 540 11.83 50.20 -10.44
C LYS A 540 12.53 51.50 -10.86
N HIS A 541 13.74 51.31 -11.39
CA HIS A 541 14.54 52.14 -12.29
C HIS A 541 15.51 53.17 -11.67
N LYS A 542 16.81 52.89 -11.79
CA LYS A 542 17.59 53.25 -12.99
C LYS A 542 18.59 52.14 -13.32
#